data_AF-A0A1P8FLT8-F1
#
_entry.id   AF-A0A1P8FLT8-F1
#
_cell.length_a   1.000
_cell.length_b   1.000
_cell.length_c   1.000
_cell.angle_alpha   90.00
_cell.angle_beta   90.00
_cell.angle_gamma   90.00
#
_symmetry.space_group_name_H-M   'P 1'
#
loop_
_entity.id
_entity.type
_entity.pdbx_description
1 polymer ?
#
loop_
_entity_poly.entity_id
_entity_poly.type
_entity_poly.pdbx_seq_one_letter_code
_entity_poly.pdbx_strand_id
1 'polypeptide(L)'
;MTKKPAKKKAAKAARAPKPAAATAPNAMPLARPARRPLRVFAFDPSRGRLLGNEMQLHVRYRKLGPGPTELAGERDQIAVIDYNAALGHYYRPVDLDDPFVLVGNGIAPSETDPRFHQQMVYAVASDTIEQFETALGRRIHWRRAERPRNAEWGWKPDDIQTLGLYPHAMPQANAFYSPEAHGILFGYFQANHDQPGHNLPGQTIFTCLSHDIIVHETTHAILDGLRSHFLEQTNPDVAAFHEAFADLVALFRHFTHREVLLDAIQRTGGRLYSSALKGEGLADQAAQSWLAAGDLDRNPLIELAAQFGEARGMHGGLRSAIGKPKTMKELRDTSECHERGSILVAAVFDAFFTVYIQRAARHFRIYRSAGGREREDVSAPLADALCDEATRTAMQFFRSCVRALDYLPPVDVTFGDFLRAVMTSEKDFDPADKDNIRDAWMQAFRRRAILPDDADSFSSAGLAWPVVGGEIPVPGLPFGGPLGLSWKEQRSTADALTAFIEKDDHKRLLQLDPKVEYRFPSFHPLYRIDRAGSIRWDLMVEVVQTKKGGKDLYPKRGGTTMIVSTHGTSGWGHRDNVFLRYAIAKPLTGPKGAARSRQQDKFLQEQGIAPGTDPSSLRINFGLVHSED
;
A
#
# COMPACT_ATOMS: atom_id res chain seq x y z
N MET A 1 -25.88 54.84 66.02
CA MET A 1 -27.13 54.92 65.24
C MET A 1 -27.02 56.06 64.25
N THR A 2 -27.08 55.80 62.93
CA THR A 2 -27.70 56.69 61.91
C THR A 2 -27.65 56.00 60.54
N LYS A 3 -28.84 55.69 60.01
CA LYS A 3 -29.09 54.98 58.74
C LYS A 3 -28.89 55.92 57.54
N LYS A 4 -28.29 55.41 56.45
CA LYS A 4 -28.22 56.08 55.12
C LYS A 4 -29.52 55.86 54.32
N PRO A 5 -30.04 56.88 53.59
CA PRO A 5 -31.12 56.70 52.62
C PRO A 5 -30.65 56.69 51.16
N ALA A 6 -31.52 56.15 50.31
CA ALA A 6 -31.36 55.77 48.91
C ALA A 6 -31.35 56.94 47.90
N LYS A 7 -30.78 56.70 46.70
CA LYS A 7 -30.92 57.57 45.51
C LYS A 7 -31.57 56.84 44.33
N LYS A 8 -32.49 57.58 43.69
CA LYS A 8 -33.38 57.21 42.56
C LYS A 8 -32.64 56.94 41.25
N LYS A 9 -33.19 56.00 40.45
CA LYS A 9 -32.80 55.71 39.05
C LYS A 9 -33.43 56.73 38.08
N ALA A 10 -32.65 57.19 37.11
CA ALA A 10 -33.10 58.02 35.99
C ALA A 10 -33.30 57.16 34.71
N ALA A 11 -34.36 57.43 33.95
CA ALA A 11 -34.73 56.75 32.72
C ALA A 11 -33.91 57.25 31.51
N LYS A 12 -33.50 56.33 30.62
CA LYS A 12 -32.76 56.61 29.37
C LYS A 12 -33.71 56.45 28.17
N ALA A 13 -33.77 57.47 27.33
CA ALA A 13 -34.60 57.55 26.12
C ALA A 13 -34.18 56.54 25.02
N ALA A 14 -35.16 55.99 24.31
CA ALA A 14 -35.01 55.02 23.24
C ALA A 14 -34.49 55.68 21.94
N ARG A 15 -33.54 55.01 21.28
CA ARG A 15 -32.88 55.45 20.04
C ARG A 15 -33.56 54.80 18.84
N ALA A 16 -33.95 55.59 17.84
CA ALA A 16 -34.58 55.12 16.60
C ALA A 16 -33.68 54.14 15.81
N PRO A 17 -34.26 53.15 15.10
CA PRO A 17 -33.49 52.15 14.37
C PRO A 17 -32.86 52.75 13.10
N LYS A 18 -31.60 52.40 12.84
CA LYS A 18 -30.90 52.71 11.58
C LYS A 18 -31.58 51.98 10.40
N PRO A 19 -31.67 52.59 9.21
CA PRO A 19 -32.15 51.89 8.02
C PRO A 19 -31.19 50.74 7.70
N ALA A 20 -31.78 49.55 7.49
CA ALA A 20 -31.05 48.35 7.11
C ALA A 20 -30.33 48.59 5.77
N ALA A 21 -29.01 48.38 5.75
CA ALA A 21 -28.26 48.33 4.51
C ALA A 21 -28.83 47.19 3.66
N ALA A 22 -29.24 47.52 2.43
CA ALA A 22 -29.66 46.54 1.45
C ALA A 22 -28.54 45.50 1.27
N THR A 23 -28.79 44.28 1.75
CA THR A 23 -27.92 43.12 1.51
C THR A 23 -27.88 42.87 0.02
N ALA A 24 -26.70 43.04 -0.58
CA ALA A 24 -26.42 42.63 -1.95
C ALA A 24 -26.86 41.17 -2.17
N PRO A 25 -27.39 40.82 -3.35
CA PRO A 25 -27.91 39.49 -3.60
C PRO A 25 -26.78 38.44 -3.54
N ASN A 26 -27.01 37.41 -2.70
CA ASN A 26 -26.44 36.06 -2.72
C ASN A 26 -25.31 35.80 -3.75
N ALA A 27 -24.06 36.13 -3.41
CA ALA A 27 -22.93 35.46 -4.01
C ALA A 27 -22.82 34.08 -3.35
N MET A 28 -23.24 33.01 -4.05
CA MET A 28 -22.91 31.67 -3.58
C MET A 28 -21.39 31.55 -3.49
N PRO A 29 -20.82 31.15 -2.34
CA PRO A 29 -19.38 30.98 -2.23
C PRO A 29 -18.94 29.90 -3.22
N LEU A 30 -17.82 30.13 -3.90
CA LEU A 30 -17.21 29.13 -4.78
C LEU A 30 -17.03 27.82 -4.01
N ALA A 31 -17.54 26.73 -4.59
CA ALA A 31 -17.37 25.40 -4.00
C ALA A 31 -15.88 25.07 -3.93
N ARG A 32 -15.43 24.50 -2.81
CA ARG A 32 -14.05 24.04 -2.68
C ARG A 32 -13.81 22.93 -3.70
N PRO A 33 -12.71 22.97 -4.46
CA PRO A 33 -12.41 21.91 -5.41
C PRO A 33 -12.19 20.60 -4.67
N ALA A 34 -12.62 19.48 -5.27
CA ALA A 34 -12.40 18.16 -4.69
C ALA A 34 -10.94 17.68 -4.86
N ARG A 35 -10.25 18.19 -5.89
CA ARG A 35 -8.91 17.77 -6.31
C ARG A 35 -8.01 18.99 -6.53
N ARG A 36 -6.70 18.78 -6.37
CA ARG A 36 -5.62 19.70 -6.72
C ARG A 36 -4.72 19.02 -7.75
N PRO A 37 -4.60 19.58 -8.96
CA PRO A 37 -3.62 19.07 -9.92
C PRO A 37 -2.21 19.51 -9.53
N LEU A 38 -1.24 18.60 -9.59
CA LEU A 38 0.18 18.84 -9.35
C LEU A 38 1.02 18.14 -10.42
N ARG A 39 2.01 18.85 -10.98
CA ARG A 39 2.95 18.29 -11.94
C ARG A 39 4.02 17.46 -11.22
N VAL A 40 4.41 16.35 -11.82
CA VAL A 40 5.40 15.38 -11.31
C VAL A 40 6.19 14.75 -12.45
N PHE A 41 7.29 14.07 -12.12
CA PHE A 41 7.90 13.10 -13.04
C PHE A 41 7.10 11.79 -13.02
N ALA A 42 6.95 11.16 -14.19
CA ALA A 42 6.27 9.87 -14.32
C ALA A 42 7.17 8.70 -13.90
N PHE A 43 8.49 8.82 -14.09
CA PHE A 43 9.48 7.89 -13.54
C PHE A 43 10.54 8.66 -12.78
N ASP A 44 11.48 9.25 -13.50
CA ASP A 44 12.63 9.96 -12.97
C ASP A 44 13.16 10.98 -14.00
N PRO A 45 14.00 11.94 -13.57
CA PRO A 45 14.55 12.94 -14.49
C PRO A 45 15.38 12.40 -15.66
N SER A 46 16.03 11.23 -15.54
CA SER A 46 16.96 10.72 -16.57
C SER A 46 16.28 10.40 -17.90
N ARG A 47 14.97 10.09 -17.86
CA ARG A 47 14.17 9.88 -19.08
C ARG A 47 13.86 11.18 -19.83
N GLY A 48 14.39 12.32 -19.36
CA GLY A 48 14.30 13.61 -20.02
C GLY A 48 12.87 14.05 -20.29
N ARG A 49 12.69 14.82 -21.36
CA ARG A 49 11.36 15.23 -21.88
C ARG A 49 10.82 14.29 -22.95
N LEU A 50 11.28 13.04 -23.00
CA LEU A 50 10.64 12.03 -23.84
C LEU A 50 9.12 12.01 -23.53
N LEU A 51 8.31 11.72 -24.55
CA LEU A 51 6.84 11.77 -24.46
C LEU A 51 6.37 11.05 -23.18
N GLY A 52 5.65 11.78 -22.32
CA GLY A 52 5.00 11.22 -21.13
C GLY A 52 5.80 11.16 -19.83
N ASN A 53 7.04 11.65 -19.75
CA ASN A 53 7.78 11.66 -18.47
C ASN A 53 7.41 12.84 -17.54
N GLU A 54 6.82 13.92 -18.06
CA GLU A 54 6.17 14.93 -17.24
C GLU A 54 4.66 14.63 -17.19
N MET A 55 4.11 14.41 -16.00
CA MET A 55 2.69 14.11 -15.85
C MET A 55 2.03 14.94 -14.75
N GLN A 56 0.71 14.84 -14.65
CA GLN A 56 -0.10 15.56 -13.67
C GLN A 56 -0.89 14.58 -12.80
N LEU A 57 -0.66 14.65 -11.49
CA LEU A 57 -1.45 13.93 -10.49
C LEU A 57 -2.57 14.82 -9.95
N HIS A 58 -3.76 14.25 -9.81
CA HIS A 58 -4.94 14.93 -9.28
C HIS A 58 -5.19 14.48 -7.84
N VAL A 59 -4.41 15.02 -6.91
CA VAL A 59 -4.50 14.66 -5.49
C VAL A 59 -5.73 15.28 -4.84
N ARG A 60 -6.24 14.68 -3.76
CA ARG A 60 -7.33 15.19 -2.94
C ARG A 60 -6.99 16.58 -2.46
N TYR A 61 -7.94 17.50 -2.61
CA TYR A 61 -7.74 18.84 -2.10
C TYR A 61 -7.73 18.82 -0.57
N ARG A 62 -6.61 19.22 0.03
CA ARG A 62 -6.49 19.57 1.44
C ARG A 62 -6.00 21.01 1.56
N LYS A 63 -6.27 21.63 2.71
CA LYS A 63 -5.69 22.93 3.06
C LYS A 63 -4.27 22.69 3.56
N LEU A 64 -3.29 23.38 2.97
CA LEU A 64 -1.87 23.14 3.23
C LEU A 64 -1.22 24.38 3.85
N GLY A 65 -0.21 24.15 4.68
CA GLY A 65 0.81 25.16 5.00
C GLY A 65 2.01 25.03 4.06
N PRO A 66 2.92 26.02 4.02
CA PRO A 66 4.17 25.94 3.25
C PRO A 66 5.02 24.72 3.65
N GLY A 67 5.73 24.13 2.68
CA GLY A 67 6.42 22.86 2.88
C GLY A 67 5.34 21.79 3.07
N PRO A 68 4.62 21.45 1.99
CA PRO A 68 3.20 21.12 2.00
C PRO A 68 2.83 20.28 3.21
N THR A 69 2.25 20.97 4.20
CA THR A 69 1.93 20.41 5.51
C THR A 69 0.41 20.37 5.65
N GLU A 70 -0.14 19.18 5.85
CA GLU A 70 -1.57 19.02 6.02
C GLU A 70 -2.06 19.58 7.36
N LEU A 71 -2.68 20.76 7.31
CA LEU A 71 -3.16 21.47 8.51
C LEU A 71 -4.40 20.85 9.15
N ALA A 72 -5.05 19.91 8.45
CA ALA A 72 -6.25 19.23 8.92
C ALA A 72 -6.30 17.79 8.36
N GLY A 73 -6.46 16.84 9.27
CA GLY A 73 -6.58 15.41 9.02
C GLY A 73 -6.48 14.68 10.36
N GLU A 74 -7.19 13.57 10.56
CA GLU A 74 -7.21 12.91 11.87
C GLU A 74 -6.13 11.82 12.01
N ARG A 75 -5.74 11.15 10.92
CA ARG A 75 -5.01 9.87 11.00
C ARG A 75 -3.96 9.58 9.92
N ASP A 76 -4.04 10.22 8.77
CA ASP A 76 -3.22 9.95 7.58
C ASP A 76 -2.42 11.18 7.12
N GLN A 77 -2.12 12.10 8.03
CA GLN A 77 -1.52 13.38 7.68
C GLN A 77 -0.07 13.19 7.21
N ILE A 78 0.33 13.97 6.21
CA ILE A 78 1.72 14.08 5.77
C ILE A 78 2.20 15.53 5.86
N ALA A 79 3.51 15.70 6.06
CA ALA A 79 4.17 17.00 6.04
C ALA A 79 5.52 16.90 5.34
N VAL A 80 5.79 17.80 4.40
CA VAL A 80 7.11 17.87 3.75
C VAL A 80 8.02 18.81 4.53
N ILE A 81 9.06 18.23 5.13
CA ILE A 81 10.04 18.93 5.97
C ILE A 81 11.38 18.88 5.23
N ASP A 82 11.68 19.95 4.50
CA ASP A 82 12.87 19.98 3.65
C ASP A 82 14.12 20.46 4.40
N TYR A 83 14.64 19.58 5.26
CA TYR A 83 15.85 19.79 6.05
C TYR A 83 17.01 18.94 5.53
N ASN A 84 18.14 19.58 5.24
CA ASN A 84 19.37 18.88 4.87
C ASN A 84 20.28 18.74 6.09
N ALA A 85 20.34 17.52 6.65
CA ALA A 85 21.09 17.27 7.87
C ALA A 85 22.60 17.45 7.69
N ALA A 86 23.15 17.17 6.50
CA ALA A 86 24.58 17.34 6.23
C ALA A 86 24.99 18.80 6.09
N LEU A 87 24.09 19.65 5.59
CA LEU A 87 24.34 21.09 5.42
C LEU A 87 23.75 21.95 6.55
N GLY A 88 23.02 21.35 7.49
CA GLY A 88 22.46 22.03 8.66
C GLY A 88 21.45 23.15 8.36
N HIS A 89 20.71 23.07 7.24
CA HIS A 89 19.77 24.12 6.86
C HIS A 89 18.47 23.59 6.25
N TYR A 90 17.44 24.44 6.28
CA TYR A 90 16.16 24.22 5.63
C TYR A 90 16.14 24.86 4.25
N TYR A 91 15.65 24.14 3.25
CA TYR A 91 15.31 24.74 1.96
C TYR A 91 14.04 25.58 2.08
N ARG A 92 13.86 26.53 1.15
CA ARG A 92 12.66 27.38 1.13
C ARG A 92 11.41 26.51 0.95
N PRO A 93 10.43 26.55 1.88
CA PRO A 93 9.22 25.76 1.75
C PRO A 93 8.36 26.25 0.57
N VAL A 94 7.84 25.31 -0.22
CA VAL A 94 6.89 25.64 -1.30
C VAL A 94 5.50 25.90 -0.72
N ASP A 95 4.85 26.95 -1.18
CA ASP A 95 3.42 27.20 -0.90
C ASP A 95 2.60 26.75 -2.11
N LEU A 96 1.92 25.60 -1.98
CA LEU A 96 1.07 25.07 -3.04
C LEU A 96 -0.28 25.80 -3.16
N ASP A 97 -0.60 26.70 -2.22
CA ASP A 97 -1.79 27.59 -2.28
C ASP A 97 -1.44 28.96 -2.90
N ASP A 98 -0.18 29.20 -3.29
CA ASP A 98 0.22 30.41 -4.00
C ASP A 98 -0.50 30.51 -5.37
N PRO A 99 -1.11 31.67 -5.71
CA PRO A 99 -1.85 31.83 -6.96
C PRO A 99 -1.04 31.50 -8.22
N PHE A 100 0.26 31.81 -8.25
CA PHE A 100 1.11 31.54 -9.41
C PHE A 100 1.46 30.06 -9.54
N VAL A 101 1.49 29.32 -8.43
CA VAL A 101 1.63 27.86 -8.43
C VAL A 101 0.31 27.22 -8.88
N LEU A 102 -0.83 27.68 -8.38
CA LEU A 102 -2.15 27.15 -8.72
C LEU A 102 -2.50 27.32 -10.20
N VAL A 103 -2.22 28.50 -10.79
CA VAL A 103 -2.46 28.76 -12.23
C VAL A 103 -1.66 27.80 -13.12
N GLY A 104 -0.46 27.42 -12.69
CA GLY A 104 0.41 26.48 -13.40
C GLY A 104 0.09 25.00 -13.15
N ASN A 105 -0.91 24.70 -12.31
CA ASN A 105 -1.17 23.36 -11.78
C ASN A 105 0.05 22.75 -11.05
N GLY A 106 0.73 23.56 -10.26
CA GLY A 106 2.00 23.21 -9.63
C GLY A 106 3.22 23.82 -10.33
N ILE A 107 4.37 23.68 -9.69
CA ILE A 107 5.69 24.02 -10.23
C ILE A 107 6.03 23.03 -11.35
N ALA A 108 6.63 23.51 -12.44
CA ALA A 108 7.11 22.66 -13.53
C ALA A 108 8.20 21.70 -13.04
N PRO A 109 8.26 20.46 -13.55
CA PRO A 109 9.32 19.52 -13.21
C PRO A 109 10.72 20.10 -13.40
N SER A 110 11.55 19.97 -12.36
CA SER A 110 12.89 20.55 -12.28
C SER A 110 13.78 19.73 -11.37
N GLU A 111 15.00 19.44 -11.81
CA GLU A 111 16.04 18.78 -11.02
C GLU A 111 16.80 19.73 -10.08
N THR A 112 16.61 21.03 -10.26
CA THR A 112 17.43 22.07 -9.61
C THR A 112 16.65 22.95 -8.65
N ASP A 113 15.32 22.85 -8.63
CA ASP A 113 14.46 23.65 -7.75
C ASP A 113 13.96 22.78 -6.58
N PRO A 114 14.49 22.94 -5.35
CA PRO A 114 14.05 22.20 -4.17
C PRO A 114 12.55 22.32 -3.90
N ARG A 115 11.90 23.42 -4.33
CA ARG A 115 10.45 23.58 -4.19
C ARG A 115 9.66 22.58 -5.04
N PHE A 116 10.18 22.24 -6.22
CA PHE A 116 9.60 21.16 -7.02
C PHE A 116 9.83 19.80 -6.34
N HIS A 117 10.99 19.56 -5.73
CA HIS A 117 11.26 18.29 -5.03
C HIS A 117 10.25 18.08 -3.90
N GLN A 118 9.91 19.14 -3.16
CA GLN A 118 8.85 19.12 -2.15
C GLN A 118 7.47 18.81 -2.75
N GLN A 119 7.13 19.40 -3.90
CA GLN A 119 5.88 19.11 -4.62
C GLN A 119 5.82 17.66 -5.10
N MET A 120 6.91 17.16 -5.69
CA MET A 120 7.04 15.80 -6.20
C MET A 120 6.73 14.77 -5.11
N VAL A 121 7.44 14.86 -3.99
CA VAL A 121 7.28 13.97 -2.85
C VAL A 121 5.86 14.04 -2.28
N TYR A 122 5.32 15.24 -2.08
CA TYR A 122 3.95 15.41 -1.57
C TYR A 122 2.91 14.81 -2.51
N ALA A 123 3.01 15.10 -3.82
CA ALA A 123 2.02 14.68 -4.80
C ALA A 123 1.98 13.16 -4.96
N VAL A 124 3.15 12.52 -5.09
CA VAL A 124 3.24 11.07 -5.28
C VAL A 124 2.86 10.32 -4.01
N ALA A 125 3.28 10.78 -2.82
CA ALA A 125 2.87 10.17 -1.56
C ALA A 125 1.34 10.32 -1.34
N SER A 126 0.78 11.50 -1.62
CA SER A 126 -0.67 11.74 -1.52
C SER A 126 -1.47 10.83 -2.45
N ASP A 127 -1.07 10.69 -3.72
CA ASP A 127 -1.74 9.78 -4.65
C ASP A 127 -1.65 8.34 -4.13
N THR A 128 -0.46 7.88 -3.74
CA THR A 128 -0.23 6.52 -3.21
C THR A 128 -1.19 6.21 -2.06
N ILE A 129 -1.28 7.10 -1.07
CA ILE A 129 -2.21 6.99 0.05
C ILE A 129 -3.65 6.84 -0.45
N GLU A 130 -4.10 7.71 -1.34
CA GLU A 130 -5.47 7.66 -1.86
C GLU A 130 -5.80 6.38 -2.63
N GLN A 131 -4.82 5.82 -3.36
CA GLN A 131 -5.01 4.55 -4.06
C GLN A 131 -5.17 3.39 -3.07
N PHE A 132 -4.39 3.37 -1.99
CA PHE A 132 -4.57 2.42 -0.90
C PHE A 132 -5.95 2.57 -0.24
N GLU A 133 -6.35 3.80 0.10
CA GLU A 133 -7.64 4.07 0.72
C GLU A 133 -8.81 3.63 -0.16
N THR A 134 -8.71 3.88 -1.46
CA THR A 134 -9.71 3.47 -2.46
C THR A 134 -9.79 1.95 -2.58
N ALA A 135 -8.65 1.25 -2.59
CA ALA A 135 -8.61 -0.20 -2.68
C ALA A 135 -9.12 -0.88 -1.40
N LEU A 136 -8.70 -0.39 -0.22
CA LEU A 136 -9.09 -0.91 1.09
C LEU A 136 -10.55 -0.60 1.44
N GLY A 137 -11.07 0.53 0.96
CA GLY A 137 -12.40 1.03 1.30
C GLY A 137 -12.46 1.73 2.66
N ARG A 138 -11.34 2.29 3.13
CA ARG A 138 -11.22 3.02 4.40
C ARG A 138 -10.06 4.02 4.36
N ARG A 139 -10.03 4.99 5.27
CA ARG A 139 -8.84 5.81 5.51
C ARG A 139 -7.73 4.98 6.15
N ILE A 140 -6.49 5.20 5.72
CA ILE A 140 -5.34 4.61 6.40
C ILE A 140 -5.06 5.34 7.71
N HIS A 141 -4.16 4.79 8.52
CA HIS A 141 -3.52 5.53 9.60
C HIS A 141 -2.06 5.11 9.68
N TRP A 142 -1.22 5.97 10.24
CA TRP A 142 0.18 5.63 10.50
C TRP A 142 0.34 4.78 11.75
N ARG A 143 1.58 4.34 12.00
CA ARG A 143 1.96 3.53 13.16
C ARG A 143 1.34 4.07 14.45
N ARG A 144 0.74 3.17 15.23
CA ARG A 144 0.28 3.44 16.59
C ARG A 144 1.00 2.53 17.57
N ALA A 145 1.49 3.11 18.65
CA ALA A 145 2.09 2.37 19.73
C ALA A 145 1.08 1.39 20.35
N GLU A 146 1.53 0.18 20.67
CA GLU A 146 0.73 -0.79 21.41
C GLU A 146 0.23 -0.19 22.74
N ARG A 147 -1.04 -0.46 23.07
CA ARG A 147 -1.68 0.03 24.30
C ARG A 147 -2.36 -1.12 25.03
N PRO A 148 -2.19 -1.24 26.35
CA PRO A 148 -3.03 -2.15 27.14
C PRO A 148 -4.48 -1.66 27.11
N ARG A 149 -5.42 -2.57 27.41
CA ARG A 149 -6.87 -2.31 27.35
C ARG A 149 -7.33 -1.11 28.19
N ASN A 150 -6.68 -0.88 29.33
CA ASN A 150 -6.97 0.20 30.26
C ASN A 150 -6.08 1.44 30.06
N ALA A 151 -5.36 1.53 28.95
CA ALA A 151 -4.53 2.70 28.67
C ALA A 151 -5.37 3.97 28.65
N GLU A 152 -4.89 5.01 29.34
CA GLU A 152 -5.48 6.33 29.25
C GLU A 152 -5.33 6.90 27.84
N TRP A 153 -6.23 7.82 27.50
CA TRP A 153 -6.13 8.55 26.25
C TRP A 153 -4.87 9.40 26.25
N GLY A 154 -4.06 9.26 25.21
CA GLY A 154 -2.82 10.02 25.10
C GLY A 154 -1.94 9.56 23.96
N TRP A 155 -1.07 10.48 23.56
CA TRP A 155 0.00 10.24 22.60
C TRP A 155 1.15 9.52 23.29
N LYS A 156 1.69 8.51 22.60
CA LYS A 156 2.93 7.84 22.97
C LYS A 156 4.04 8.24 22.00
N PRO A 157 5.32 8.18 22.43
CA PRO A 157 6.45 8.50 21.57
C PRO A 157 6.42 7.76 20.23
N ASP A 158 6.12 6.45 20.22
CA ASP A 158 6.09 5.65 18.99
C ASP A 158 4.84 5.86 18.09
N ASP A 159 3.93 6.78 18.44
CA ASP A 159 2.80 7.10 17.56
C ASP A 159 3.21 8.09 16.47
N ILE A 160 2.93 7.72 15.22
CA ILE A 160 3.03 8.65 14.10
C ILE A 160 1.65 9.28 13.90
N GLN A 161 1.57 10.61 14.07
CA GLN A 161 0.36 11.39 13.76
C GLN A 161 0.43 11.97 12.35
N THR A 162 1.59 12.54 12.04
CA THR A 162 1.90 13.12 10.76
C THR A 162 3.19 12.47 10.30
N LEU A 163 3.16 11.83 9.14
CA LEU A 163 4.35 11.26 8.53
C LEU A 163 5.17 12.39 7.91
N GLY A 164 6.41 12.55 8.38
CA GLY A 164 7.36 13.51 7.82
C GLY A 164 7.96 12.98 6.51
N LEU A 165 8.05 13.81 5.50
CA LEU A 165 8.72 13.51 4.24
C LEU A 165 9.91 14.44 4.08
N TYR A 166 11.12 13.91 3.96
CA TYR A 166 12.37 14.66 3.98
C TYR A 166 13.12 14.53 2.63
N PRO A 167 12.87 15.42 1.64
CA PRO A 167 13.41 15.27 0.28
C PRO A 167 14.95 15.27 0.19
N HIS A 168 15.63 15.99 1.09
CA HIS A 168 17.09 16.14 1.09
C HIS A 168 17.74 15.68 2.40
N ALA A 169 17.25 14.58 2.97
CA ALA A 169 17.60 14.15 4.32
C ALA A 169 19.11 13.94 4.53
N MET A 170 19.79 13.29 3.58
CA MET A 170 21.17 12.82 3.77
C MET A 170 21.96 12.68 2.46
N PRO A 171 23.29 12.88 2.46
CA PRO A 171 24.16 12.67 1.30
C PRO A 171 24.52 11.19 1.15
N GLN A 172 23.51 10.35 0.95
CA GLN A 172 23.65 8.92 0.73
C GLN A 172 22.83 8.52 -0.50
N ALA A 173 23.33 7.53 -1.25
CA ALA A 173 22.60 6.94 -2.34
C ALA A 173 21.54 5.96 -1.77
N ASN A 174 20.56 6.46 -1.03
CA ASN A 174 19.57 5.61 -0.38
C ASN A 174 18.29 6.43 -0.10
N ALA A 175 17.15 5.77 0.03
CA ALA A 175 15.93 6.32 0.58
C ALA A 175 15.28 5.25 1.47
N PHE A 176 14.72 5.64 2.61
CA PHE A 176 14.06 4.67 3.48
C PHE A 176 12.98 5.29 4.38
N TYR A 177 11.93 4.51 4.66
CA TYR A 177 11.03 4.75 5.78
C TYR A 177 11.71 4.41 7.13
N SER A 178 11.59 5.31 8.11
CA SER A 178 12.02 5.07 9.49
C SER A 178 10.89 5.38 10.48
N PRO A 179 10.42 4.36 11.23
CA PRO A 179 9.53 4.57 12.36
C PRO A 179 10.13 5.50 13.41
N GLU A 180 11.44 5.45 13.67
CA GLU A 180 12.11 6.24 14.70
C GLU A 180 12.19 7.73 14.32
N ALA A 181 12.33 8.03 13.02
CA ALA A 181 12.29 9.39 12.50
C ALA A 181 10.86 9.92 12.26
N HIS A 182 9.84 9.07 12.48
CA HIS A 182 8.45 9.33 12.11
C HIS A 182 8.29 9.78 10.65
N GLY A 183 9.07 9.21 9.73
CA GLY A 183 9.12 9.75 8.37
C GLY A 183 9.90 8.94 7.35
N ILE A 184 9.89 9.46 6.11
CA ILE A 184 10.61 8.93 4.96
C ILE A 184 11.77 9.86 4.65
N LEU A 185 12.97 9.30 4.60
CA LEU A 185 14.22 10.01 4.43
C LEU A 185 14.75 9.75 3.02
N PHE A 186 14.78 10.77 2.18
CA PHE A 186 15.32 10.67 0.82
C PHE A 186 16.75 11.19 0.80
N GLY A 187 17.66 10.35 0.33
CA GLY A 187 19.06 10.71 0.14
C GLY A 187 19.36 11.32 -1.23
N TYR A 188 20.55 11.89 -1.34
CA TYR A 188 21.12 12.39 -2.59
C TYR A 188 22.59 11.98 -2.72
N PHE A 189 23.06 11.81 -3.94
CA PHE A 189 24.42 11.35 -4.23
C PHE A 189 24.93 11.87 -5.57
N GLN A 190 26.23 11.76 -5.82
CA GLN A 190 26.82 12.12 -7.12
C GLN A 190 26.83 10.90 -8.05
N ALA A 191 26.38 11.08 -9.29
CA ALA A 191 26.45 10.07 -10.33
C ALA A 191 27.90 9.65 -10.60
N ASN A 192 28.10 8.37 -10.91
CA ASN A 192 29.42 7.80 -11.17
C ASN A 192 30.14 8.56 -12.30
N HIS A 193 31.43 8.86 -12.13
CA HIS A 193 32.20 9.61 -13.13
C HIS A 193 32.50 8.82 -14.40
N ASP A 194 32.66 7.49 -14.28
CA ASP A 194 33.06 6.63 -15.39
C ASP A 194 31.86 6.05 -16.14
N GLN A 195 30.76 5.77 -15.41
CA GLN A 195 29.54 5.17 -15.97
C GLN A 195 28.27 5.87 -15.42
N PRO A 196 27.99 7.13 -15.80
CA PRO A 196 26.85 7.89 -15.27
C PRO A 196 25.49 7.52 -15.90
N GLY A 197 25.47 6.63 -16.91
CA GLY A 197 24.28 6.35 -17.72
C GLY A 197 23.86 7.57 -18.54
N HIS A 198 22.58 7.96 -18.43
CA HIS A 198 22.03 9.16 -19.07
C HIS A 198 22.36 10.48 -18.33
N ASN A 199 23.03 10.41 -17.18
CA ASN A 199 23.36 11.58 -16.35
C ASN A 199 24.71 12.18 -16.72
N LEU A 200 24.99 13.41 -16.28
CA LEU A 200 26.34 13.98 -16.35
C LEU A 200 27.25 13.34 -15.29
N PRO A 201 28.54 13.08 -15.59
CA PRO A 201 29.52 12.68 -14.59
C PRO A 201 29.53 13.63 -13.39
N GLY A 202 29.33 13.10 -12.17
CA GLY A 202 29.26 13.92 -10.96
C GLY A 202 28.02 14.81 -10.85
N GLN A 203 26.94 14.53 -11.61
CA GLN A 203 25.63 15.15 -11.40
C GLN A 203 25.04 14.69 -10.06
N THR A 204 24.44 15.63 -9.31
CA THR A 204 23.71 15.26 -8.10
C THR A 204 22.37 14.64 -8.46
N ILE A 205 22.17 13.41 -8.01
CA ILE A 205 20.94 12.64 -8.15
C ILE A 205 20.17 12.70 -6.84
N PHE A 206 18.88 12.98 -6.93
CA PHE A 206 17.98 13.07 -5.79
C PHE A 206 16.98 11.93 -5.83
N THR A 207 16.97 11.06 -4.82
CA THR A 207 16.02 9.94 -4.75
C THR A 207 14.58 10.41 -4.63
N CYS A 208 14.35 11.60 -4.07
CA CYS A 208 13.06 12.27 -3.97
C CYS A 208 12.47 12.71 -5.32
N LEU A 209 13.19 12.54 -6.43
CA LEU A 209 12.69 12.81 -7.78
C LEU A 209 12.25 11.54 -8.51
N SER A 210 12.50 10.36 -7.95
CA SER A 210 12.01 9.10 -8.49
C SER A 210 10.60 8.82 -7.97
N HIS A 211 9.64 8.76 -8.88
CA HIS A 211 8.27 8.35 -8.60
C HIS A 211 8.24 6.99 -7.88
N ASP A 212 8.99 6.01 -8.41
CA ASP A 212 9.02 4.64 -7.91
C ASP A 212 9.55 4.56 -6.48
N ILE A 213 10.63 5.28 -6.17
CA ILE A 213 11.21 5.30 -4.82
C ILE A 213 10.21 5.93 -3.84
N ILE A 214 9.55 7.04 -4.20
CA ILE A 214 8.55 7.65 -3.31
C ILE A 214 7.38 6.69 -3.04
N VAL A 215 6.88 6.02 -4.07
CA VAL A 215 5.80 5.02 -3.93
C VAL A 215 6.26 3.83 -3.06
N HIS A 216 7.48 3.35 -3.28
CA HIS A 216 8.07 2.22 -2.56
C HIS A 216 8.16 2.55 -1.06
N GLU A 217 8.80 3.66 -0.69
CA GLU A 217 8.95 4.03 0.73
C GLU A 217 7.63 4.39 1.41
N THR A 218 6.71 5.03 0.67
CA THR A 218 5.37 5.32 1.19
C THR A 218 4.63 4.02 1.50
N THR A 219 4.86 2.96 0.71
CA THR A 219 4.25 1.65 0.95
C THR A 219 4.72 1.01 2.25
N HIS A 220 6.02 1.10 2.58
CA HIS A 220 6.54 0.63 3.88
C HIS A 220 5.86 1.32 5.06
N ALA A 221 5.71 2.65 4.99
CA ALA A 221 5.01 3.43 6.02
C ALA A 221 3.53 3.04 6.17
N ILE A 222 2.86 2.76 5.05
CA ILE A 222 1.46 2.29 5.04
C ILE A 222 1.37 0.90 5.67
N LEU A 223 2.24 -0.05 5.29
CA LEU A 223 2.22 -1.41 5.84
C LEU A 223 2.44 -1.42 7.36
N ASP A 224 3.38 -0.61 7.86
CA ASP A 224 3.62 -0.44 9.30
C ASP A 224 2.41 0.14 10.04
N GLY A 225 1.67 1.05 9.39
CA GLY A 225 0.43 1.60 9.92
C GLY A 225 -0.73 0.60 9.93
N LEU A 226 -0.86 -0.23 8.89
CA LEU A 226 -1.98 -1.16 8.74
C LEU A 226 -1.89 -2.36 9.67
N ARG A 227 -0.68 -2.87 9.92
CA ARG A 227 -0.42 -4.14 10.61
C ARG A 227 0.73 -3.98 11.63
N SER A 228 0.39 -4.00 12.91
CA SER A 228 1.30 -3.58 14.00
C SER A 228 2.61 -4.39 14.14
N HIS A 229 2.63 -5.65 13.68
CA HIS A 229 3.78 -6.56 13.82
C HIS A 229 4.41 -6.97 12.49
N PHE A 230 4.00 -6.35 11.38
CA PHE A 230 4.51 -6.76 10.06
C PHE A 230 5.98 -6.40 9.84
N LEU A 231 6.52 -5.43 10.57
CA LEU A 231 7.95 -5.13 10.53
C LEU A 231 8.80 -6.11 11.35
N GLU A 232 8.23 -6.96 12.20
CA GLU A 232 9.02 -7.91 13.00
C GLU A 232 9.48 -9.07 12.11
N GLN A 233 10.79 -9.17 11.88
CA GLN A 233 11.41 -10.21 11.08
C GLN A 233 11.37 -11.56 11.81
N THR A 234 10.38 -12.38 11.49
CA THR A 234 10.24 -13.72 12.10
C THR A 234 10.67 -14.85 11.17
N ASN A 235 10.80 -14.59 9.87
CA ASN A 235 11.17 -15.54 8.83
C ASN A 235 11.67 -14.75 7.58
N PRO A 236 12.30 -15.41 6.58
CA PRO A 236 12.87 -14.71 5.42
C PRO A 236 11.82 -14.10 4.47
N ASP A 237 10.57 -14.57 4.49
CA ASP A 237 9.50 -13.99 3.67
C ASP A 237 9.03 -12.64 4.21
N VAL A 238 9.24 -12.31 5.49
CA VAL A 238 8.71 -11.05 6.06
C VAL A 238 9.34 -9.84 5.37
N ALA A 239 10.66 -9.70 5.42
CA ALA A 239 11.35 -8.58 4.76
C ALA A 239 11.14 -8.62 3.24
N ALA A 240 11.27 -9.82 2.64
CA ALA A 240 11.06 -10.00 1.20
C ALA A 240 9.63 -9.65 0.74
N PHE A 241 8.63 -9.83 1.61
CA PHE A 241 7.25 -9.44 1.34
C PHE A 241 7.09 -7.92 1.30
N HIS A 242 7.69 -7.19 2.25
CA HIS A 242 7.66 -5.71 2.23
C HIS A 242 8.27 -5.17 0.94
N GLU A 243 9.47 -5.64 0.59
CA GLU A 243 10.18 -5.27 -0.64
C GLU A 243 9.37 -5.57 -1.89
N ALA A 244 8.89 -6.81 -2.02
CA ALA A 244 8.07 -7.21 -3.15
C ALA A 244 6.77 -6.41 -3.24
N PHE A 245 6.12 -6.15 -2.11
CA PHE A 245 4.84 -5.47 -2.09
C PHE A 245 5.00 -3.99 -2.49
N ALA A 246 6.03 -3.31 -1.97
CA ALA A 246 6.36 -1.95 -2.35
C ALA A 246 6.73 -1.83 -3.85
N ASP A 247 7.46 -2.81 -4.40
CA ASP A 247 7.73 -2.91 -5.84
C ASP A 247 6.47 -3.13 -6.68
N LEU A 248 5.56 -4.01 -6.25
CA LEU A 248 4.29 -4.24 -6.93
C LEU A 248 3.45 -2.97 -7.01
N VAL A 249 3.38 -2.22 -5.90
CA VAL A 249 2.65 -0.95 -5.86
C VAL A 249 3.27 0.03 -6.85
N ALA A 250 4.59 0.21 -6.85
CA ALA A 250 5.29 1.10 -7.78
C ALA A 250 5.07 0.68 -9.25
N LEU A 251 5.30 -0.59 -9.58
CA LEU A 251 5.16 -1.10 -10.96
C LEU A 251 3.73 -0.99 -11.49
N PHE A 252 2.70 -1.27 -10.68
CA PHE A 252 1.31 -1.12 -11.12
C PHE A 252 0.95 0.35 -11.42
N ARG A 253 1.71 1.33 -10.91
CA ARG A 253 1.50 2.75 -11.26
C ARG A 253 1.93 3.08 -12.66
N HIS A 254 2.96 2.43 -13.20
CA HIS A 254 3.38 2.63 -14.60
C HIS A 254 2.23 2.42 -15.58
N PHE A 255 1.34 1.46 -15.31
CA PHE A 255 0.18 1.16 -16.15
C PHE A 255 -0.94 2.20 -16.06
N THR A 256 -0.79 3.23 -15.23
CA THR A 256 -1.73 4.36 -15.18
C THR A 256 -1.20 5.60 -15.89
N HIS A 257 0.06 5.57 -16.32
CA HIS A 257 0.71 6.66 -17.06
C HIS A 257 0.34 6.51 -18.53
N ARG A 258 -0.83 7.03 -18.92
CA ARG A 258 -1.46 6.74 -20.21
C ARG A 258 -0.53 6.98 -21.40
N GLU A 259 0.16 8.12 -21.45
CA GLU A 259 1.02 8.47 -22.58
C GLU A 259 2.17 7.46 -22.76
N VAL A 260 2.79 7.06 -21.65
CA VAL A 260 3.88 6.08 -21.67
C VAL A 260 3.38 4.69 -22.02
N LEU A 261 2.23 4.30 -21.45
CA LEU A 261 1.62 3.02 -21.75
C LEU A 261 1.20 2.92 -23.23
N LEU A 262 0.67 4.01 -23.80
CA LEU A 262 0.29 4.07 -25.21
C LEU A 262 1.51 3.94 -26.12
N ASP A 263 2.60 4.67 -25.85
CA ASP A 263 3.85 4.55 -26.60
C ASP A 263 4.43 3.13 -26.49
N ALA A 264 4.45 2.54 -25.29
CA ALA A 264 4.90 1.16 -25.09
C ALA A 264 4.03 0.15 -25.86
N ILE A 265 2.70 0.30 -25.85
CA ILE A 265 1.78 -0.57 -26.59
C ILE A 265 1.98 -0.43 -28.10
N GLN A 266 2.18 0.78 -28.60
CA GLN A 266 2.41 1.02 -30.02
C GLN A 266 3.71 0.36 -30.48
N ARG A 267 4.82 0.61 -29.76
CA ARG A 267 6.14 0.03 -30.07
C ARG A 267 6.20 -1.48 -29.96
N THR A 268 5.48 -2.06 -29.00
CA THR A 268 5.48 -3.51 -28.76
C THR A 268 4.43 -4.27 -29.59
N GLY A 269 3.70 -3.59 -30.46
CA GLY A 269 2.60 -4.22 -31.19
C GLY A 269 1.48 -4.75 -30.27
N GLY A 270 1.34 -4.17 -29.08
CA GLY A 270 0.43 -4.62 -28.01
C GLY A 270 0.97 -5.75 -27.12
N ARG A 271 2.21 -6.20 -27.35
CA ARG A 271 2.86 -7.31 -26.64
C ARG A 271 3.65 -6.77 -25.44
N LEU A 272 2.95 -6.52 -24.34
CA LEU A 272 3.59 -6.08 -23.10
C LEU A 272 4.48 -7.15 -22.45
N TYR A 273 4.38 -8.41 -22.88
CA TYR A 273 5.19 -9.53 -22.40
C TYR A 273 5.32 -10.64 -23.45
N SER A 274 6.52 -11.22 -23.62
CA SER A 274 6.76 -12.33 -24.55
C SER A 274 7.48 -13.55 -23.96
N SER A 275 7.95 -13.57 -22.71
CA SER A 275 8.90 -14.60 -22.25
C SER A 275 8.54 -15.36 -20.95
N ALA A 276 7.39 -16.05 -20.86
CA ALA A 276 7.24 -17.20 -19.92
C ALA A 276 6.07 -18.18 -20.17
N LEU A 277 5.49 -18.23 -21.37
CA LEU A 277 4.43 -19.20 -21.69
C LEU A 277 4.98 -20.39 -22.48
N LYS A 278 5.98 -21.09 -21.93
CA LYS A 278 6.36 -22.44 -22.38
C LYS A 278 5.92 -23.43 -21.31
N GLY A 279 4.72 -23.97 -21.48
CA GLY A 279 4.22 -25.08 -20.65
C GLY A 279 2.87 -24.79 -20.02
N GLU A 280 1.80 -24.85 -20.81
CA GLU A 280 0.56 -25.61 -20.55
C GLU A 280 -0.53 -25.18 -21.57
N GLY A 281 -1.22 -26.19 -22.11
CA GLY A 281 -1.84 -26.19 -23.44
C GLY A 281 -3.00 -25.23 -23.73
N LEU A 282 -3.50 -24.47 -22.74
CA LEU A 282 -4.56 -23.47 -22.97
C LEU A 282 -3.99 -22.05 -23.17
N ALA A 283 -2.81 -21.76 -22.63
CA ALA A 283 -2.06 -20.54 -22.92
C ALA A 283 -1.21 -20.67 -24.18
N ASP A 284 -0.85 -21.90 -24.57
CA ASP A 284 0.02 -22.19 -25.71
C ASP A 284 -0.58 -21.78 -27.08
N GLN A 285 -1.90 -21.89 -27.30
CA GLN A 285 -2.48 -21.49 -28.60
C GLN A 285 -2.55 -19.96 -28.80
N ALA A 286 -2.76 -19.20 -27.71
CA ALA A 286 -2.66 -17.75 -27.75
C ALA A 286 -1.19 -17.32 -27.78
N ALA A 287 -0.31 -17.92 -26.98
CA ALA A 287 1.11 -17.57 -26.94
C ALA A 287 1.85 -17.93 -28.24
N GLN A 288 1.59 -19.09 -28.87
CA GLN A 288 2.29 -19.54 -30.07
C GLN A 288 1.99 -18.70 -31.33
N SER A 289 0.82 -18.05 -31.41
CA SER A 289 0.58 -17.05 -32.47
C SER A 289 1.24 -15.69 -32.19
N TRP A 290 1.75 -15.45 -30.97
CA TRP A 290 2.22 -14.14 -30.50
C TRP A 290 3.74 -14.10 -30.26
N LEU A 291 4.41 -15.26 -30.32
CA LEU A 291 5.82 -15.49 -29.95
C LEU A 291 6.85 -15.39 -31.09
N ALA A 292 6.45 -14.99 -32.31
CA ALA A 292 7.33 -15.05 -33.49
C ALA A 292 8.10 -13.76 -33.83
N ALA A 293 8.07 -12.71 -33.00
CA ALA A 293 8.89 -11.50 -33.22
C ALA A 293 9.82 -11.26 -32.02
N GLY A 294 11.12 -11.21 -32.29
CA GLY A 294 12.20 -11.04 -31.32
C GLY A 294 12.47 -9.59 -30.93
N ASP A 295 13.43 -9.47 -30.01
CA ASP A 295 13.99 -8.29 -29.33
C ASP A 295 13.04 -7.46 -28.45
N LEU A 296 13.09 -7.78 -27.15
CA LEU A 296 12.63 -6.91 -26.07
C LEU A 296 13.76 -5.92 -25.75
N ASP A 297 13.92 -4.87 -26.56
CA ASP A 297 14.56 -3.65 -26.05
C ASP A 297 13.77 -3.17 -24.82
N ARG A 298 14.51 -2.79 -23.77
CA ARG A 298 14.06 -2.46 -22.39
C ARG A 298 12.62 -1.92 -22.33
N ASN A 299 11.69 -2.70 -21.76
CA ASN A 299 10.31 -2.24 -21.56
C ASN A 299 10.25 -1.34 -20.29
N PRO A 300 9.97 -0.03 -20.44
CA PRO A 300 10.00 0.92 -19.33
C PRO A 300 8.93 0.68 -18.25
N LEU A 301 7.90 -0.11 -18.55
CA LEU A 301 6.78 -0.38 -17.63
C LEU A 301 7.14 -1.40 -16.55
N ILE A 302 8.23 -2.14 -16.71
CA ILE A 302 8.57 -3.34 -15.93
C ILE A 302 9.92 -3.22 -15.20
N GLU A 303 10.60 -2.09 -15.35
CA GLU A 303 11.83 -1.73 -14.64
C GLU A 303 11.54 -0.68 -13.58
N LEU A 304 12.15 -0.81 -12.40
CA LEU A 304 12.02 0.14 -11.29
C LEU A 304 13.27 1.00 -11.15
N ALA A 305 13.05 2.29 -10.92
CA ALA A 305 14.09 3.26 -10.57
C ALA A 305 15.32 3.21 -11.51
N ALA A 306 15.06 3.28 -12.82
CA ALA A 306 16.07 3.17 -13.87
C ALA A 306 17.25 4.13 -13.68
N GLN A 307 16.98 5.43 -13.44
CA GLN A 307 18.05 6.40 -13.19
C GLN A 307 18.93 6.06 -12.00
N PHE A 308 18.34 5.55 -10.93
CA PHE A 308 19.08 5.26 -9.71
C PHE A 308 20.10 4.15 -9.94
N GLY A 309 19.67 3.06 -10.60
CA GLY A 309 20.56 1.97 -11.00
C GLY A 309 21.65 2.45 -11.94
N GLU A 310 21.28 3.17 -13.01
CA GLU A 310 22.23 3.67 -14.01
C GLU A 310 23.25 4.65 -13.41
N ALA A 311 22.84 5.58 -12.54
CA ALA A 311 23.72 6.57 -11.91
C ALA A 311 24.75 5.93 -10.96
N ARG A 312 24.46 4.73 -10.44
CA ARG A 312 25.40 3.91 -9.66
C ARG A 312 26.32 3.04 -10.51
N GLY A 313 26.16 3.03 -11.83
CA GLY A 313 26.94 2.22 -12.77
C GLY A 313 26.34 0.84 -13.06
N MET A 314 25.05 0.62 -12.77
CA MET A 314 24.36 -0.62 -13.15
C MET A 314 23.88 -0.55 -14.62
N HIS A 315 23.80 -1.70 -15.30
CA HIS A 315 23.37 -1.80 -16.71
C HIS A 315 21.84 -1.76 -16.91
N GLY A 316 21.06 -1.26 -15.93
CA GLY A 316 19.59 -1.15 -15.95
C GLY A 316 19.05 -0.56 -14.64
N GLY A 317 17.72 -0.58 -14.44
CA GLY A 317 17.11 -0.19 -13.16
C GLY A 317 17.48 -1.11 -12.01
N LEU A 318 17.17 -0.68 -10.78
CA LEU A 318 17.46 -1.45 -9.56
C LEU A 318 16.90 -2.87 -9.66
N ARG A 319 15.66 -2.99 -10.15
CA ARG A 319 14.94 -4.26 -10.25
C ARG A 319 14.12 -4.31 -11.54
N SER A 320 13.93 -5.53 -12.07
CA SER A 320 13.06 -5.80 -13.23
C SER A 320 12.09 -6.92 -12.89
N ALA A 321 10.81 -6.71 -13.18
CA ALA A 321 9.76 -7.72 -12.98
C ALA A 321 9.91 -8.95 -13.89
N ILE A 322 10.76 -8.87 -14.94
CA ILE A 322 10.89 -9.85 -16.04
C ILE A 322 12.36 -10.31 -16.18
N GLY A 323 13.12 -10.33 -15.09
CA GLY A 323 14.49 -10.87 -15.07
C GLY A 323 14.59 -12.37 -15.39
N LYS A 324 15.70 -13.00 -14.99
CA LYS A 324 15.92 -14.45 -15.14
C LYS A 324 14.73 -15.27 -14.62
N PRO A 325 14.32 -16.38 -15.28
CA PRO A 325 13.18 -17.18 -14.85
C PRO A 325 13.31 -17.59 -13.38
N LYS A 326 12.49 -16.98 -12.52
CA LYS A 326 12.55 -17.24 -11.09
C LYS A 326 12.00 -18.63 -10.78
N THR A 327 12.83 -19.54 -10.27
CA THR A 327 12.47 -20.95 -10.07
C THR A 327 12.28 -21.34 -8.62
N MET A 328 11.70 -22.53 -8.38
CA MET A 328 11.60 -23.16 -7.07
C MET A 328 12.96 -23.26 -6.35
N LYS A 329 14.04 -23.52 -7.10
CA LYS A 329 15.40 -23.62 -6.53
C LYS A 329 15.82 -22.27 -5.95
N GLU A 330 15.60 -21.21 -6.70
CA GLU A 330 15.95 -19.85 -6.29
C GLU A 330 15.14 -19.41 -5.05
N LEU A 331 13.84 -19.74 -4.97
CA LEU A 331 13.07 -19.44 -3.75
C LEU A 331 13.60 -20.16 -2.51
N ARG A 332 14.24 -21.33 -2.65
CA ARG A 332 14.80 -22.06 -1.51
C ARG A 332 16.17 -21.54 -1.09
N ASP A 333 16.97 -21.16 -2.08
CA ASP A 333 18.39 -20.85 -1.88
C ASP A 333 18.64 -19.35 -1.63
N THR A 334 17.65 -18.49 -1.91
CA THR A 334 17.76 -17.03 -1.72
C THR A 334 17.22 -16.58 -0.37
N SER A 335 18.12 -16.03 0.46
CA SER A 335 17.82 -15.42 1.76
C SER A 335 17.78 -13.89 1.73
N GLU A 336 18.46 -13.26 0.78
CA GLU A 336 18.46 -11.81 0.60
C GLU A 336 17.05 -11.34 0.20
N CYS A 337 16.55 -10.30 0.87
CA CYS A 337 15.16 -9.90 0.82
C CYS A 337 14.73 -9.30 -0.53
N HIS A 338 15.58 -8.53 -1.22
CA HIS A 338 15.28 -7.98 -2.54
C HIS A 338 15.16 -9.08 -3.58
N GLU A 339 16.15 -9.98 -3.65
CA GLU A 339 16.18 -11.10 -4.58
C GLU A 339 15.03 -12.06 -4.31
N ARG A 340 14.75 -12.37 -3.04
CA ARG A 340 13.62 -13.22 -2.66
C ARG A 340 12.29 -12.55 -3.00
N GLY A 341 12.16 -11.26 -2.73
CA GLY A 341 10.99 -10.46 -3.04
C GLY A 341 10.68 -10.42 -4.54
N SER A 342 11.72 -10.34 -5.39
CA SER A 342 11.59 -10.37 -6.85
C SER A 342 10.87 -11.63 -7.37
N ILE A 343 10.92 -12.74 -6.63
CA ILE A 343 10.20 -13.99 -6.97
C ILE A 343 8.69 -13.80 -6.82
N LEU A 344 8.25 -13.10 -5.75
CA LEU A 344 6.85 -12.77 -5.54
C LEU A 344 6.36 -11.76 -6.58
N VAL A 345 7.16 -10.73 -6.88
CA VAL A 345 6.86 -9.75 -7.94
C VAL A 345 6.64 -10.47 -9.28
N ALA A 346 7.55 -11.38 -9.64
CA ALA A 346 7.45 -12.16 -10.86
C ALA A 346 6.21 -13.07 -10.88
N ALA A 347 5.82 -13.65 -9.75
CA ALA A 347 4.60 -14.48 -9.66
C ALA A 347 3.33 -13.65 -9.92
N VAL A 348 3.25 -12.46 -9.34
CA VAL A 348 2.09 -11.56 -9.50
C VAL A 348 2.01 -11.04 -10.94
N PHE A 349 3.14 -10.61 -11.51
CA PHE A 349 3.17 -10.09 -12.88
C PHE A 349 2.86 -11.16 -13.93
N ASP A 350 3.29 -12.40 -13.72
CA ASP A 350 2.94 -13.53 -14.58
C ASP A 350 1.42 -13.81 -14.58
N ALA A 351 0.76 -13.74 -13.42
CA ALA A 351 -0.70 -13.80 -13.33
C ALA A 351 -1.37 -12.61 -14.02
N PHE A 352 -0.87 -11.39 -13.80
CA PHE A 352 -1.36 -10.16 -14.46
C PHE A 352 -1.27 -10.25 -15.99
N PHE A 353 -0.10 -10.62 -16.53
CA PHE A 353 0.09 -10.72 -17.98
C PHE A 353 -0.77 -11.83 -18.59
N THR A 354 -0.96 -12.95 -17.89
CA THR A 354 -1.86 -14.02 -18.33
C THR A 354 -3.28 -13.48 -18.55
N VAL A 355 -3.82 -12.74 -17.59
CA VAL A 355 -5.17 -12.14 -17.69
C VAL A 355 -5.21 -11.03 -18.75
N TYR A 356 -4.18 -10.19 -18.82
CA TYR A 356 -4.09 -9.14 -19.84
C TYR A 356 -4.08 -9.72 -21.25
N ILE A 357 -3.27 -10.75 -21.52
CA ILE A 357 -3.18 -11.39 -22.84
C ILE A 357 -4.55 -11.97 -23.25
N GLN A 358 -5.24 -12.64 -22.33
CA GLN A 358 -6.59 -13.18 -22.59
C GLN A 358 -7.58 -12.07 -22.97
N ARG A 359 -7.56 -10.94 -22.27
CA ARG A 359 -8.43 -9.79 -22.54
C ARG A 359 -8.03 -9.07 -23.84
N ALA A 360 -6.75 -8.85 -24.07
CA ALA A 360 -6.19 -8.25 -25.28
C ALA A 360 -6.55 -9.08 -26.54
N ALA A 361 -6.52 -10.41 -26.45
CA ALA A 361 -6.89 -11.29 -27.55
C ALA A 361 -8.34 -11.08 -28.02
N ARG A 362 -9.25 -10.58 -27.17
CA ARG A 362 -10.60 -10.17 -27.58
C ARG A 362 -10.57 -8.94 -28.49
N HIS A 363 -9.77 -7.93 -28.14
CA HIS A 363 -9.60 -6.72 -28.95
C HIS A 363 -9.00 -7.03 -30.31
N PHE A 364 -7.97 -7.88 -30.37
CA PHE A 364 -7.40 -8.36 -31.65
C PHE A 364 -8.42 -9.13 -32.49
N ARG A 365 -9.28 -9.97 -31.89
CA ARG A 365 -10.36 -10.66 -32.63
C ARG A 365 -11.34 -9.68 -33.26
N ILE A 366 -11.75 -8.65 -32.50
CA ILE A 366 -12.65 -7.60 -33.01
C ILE A 366 -11.97 -6.83 -34.15
N TYR A 367 -10.72 -6.39 -33.96
CA TYR A 367 -9.96 -5.68 -34.98
C TYR A 367 -9.81 -6.50 -36.28
N ARG A 368 -9.47 -7.78 -36.18
CA ARG A 368 -9.40 -8.69 -37.34
C ARG A 368 -10.75 -8.88 -38.02
N SER A 369 -11.83 -9.01 -37.26
CA SER A 369 -13.19 -9.12 -37.82
C SER A 369 -13.63 -7.87 -38.59
N ALA A 370 -13.09 -6.70 -38.24
CA ALA A 370 -13.33 -5.43 -38.92
C ALA A 370 -12.41 -5.21 -40.15
N GLY A 371 -11.67 -6.23 -40.58
CA GLY A 371 -10.74 -6.14 -41.72
C GLY A 371 -9.34 -5.63 -41.36
N GLY A 372 -9.06 -5.43 -40.07
CA GLY A 372 -7.74 -5.07 -39.58
C GLY A 372 -6.71 -6.16 -39.85
N ARG A 373 -5.54 -5.76 -40.37
CA ARG A 373 -4.38 -6.65 -40.55
C ARG A 373 -3.38 -6.40 -39.43
N GLU A 374 -2.77 -7.47 -38.92
CA GLU A 374 -1.63 -7.37 -38.01
C GLU A 374 -0.46 -6.75 -38.78
N ARG A 375 -0.03 -5.57 -38.36
CA ARG A 375 1.18 -4.87 -38.80
C ARG A 375 2.12 -4.79 -37.59
N GLU A 376 3.37 -4.40 -37.80
CA GLU A 376 4.31 -4.13 -36.69
C GLU A 376 3.74 -3.05 -35.75
N ASP A 377 3.15 -1.99 -36.30
CA ASP A 377 2.48 -0.95 -35.51
C ASP A 377 0.97 -1.22 -35.32
N VAL A 378 0.51 -1.07 -34.09
CA VAL A 378 -0.91 -1.13 -33.74
C VAL A 378 -1.60 0.19 -34.09
N SER A 379 -2.71 0.13 -34.83
CA SER A 379 -3.52 1.31 -35.15
C SER A 379 -3.97 2.05 -33.88
N ALA A 380 -4.03 3.39 -33.91
CA ALA A 380 -4.35 4.20 -32.73
C ALA A 380 -5.62 3.72 -31.96
N PRO A 381 -6.76 3.40 -32.61
CA PRO A 381 -7.94 2.92 -31.88
C PRO A 381 -7.74 1.58 -31.15
N LEU A 382 -6.94 0.67 -31.73
CA LEU A 382 -6.60 -0.60 -31.08
C LEU A 382 -5.59 -0.36 -29.95
N ALA A 383 -4.63 0.55 -30.12
CA ALA A 383 -3.67 0.90 -29.09
C ALA A 383 -4.36 1.51 -27.87
N ASP A 384 -5.32 2.43 -28.09
CA ASP A 384 -6.15 3.00 -27.02
C ASP A 384 -6.95 1.91 -26.28
N ALA A 385 -7.59 1.00 -27.01
CA ALA A 385 -8.36 -0.09 -26.40
C ALA A 385 -7.49 -1.04 -25.57
N LEU A 386 -6.28 -1.36 -26.05
CA LEU A 386 -5.30 -2.16 -25.31
C LEU A 386 -4.77 -1.41 -24.09
N CYS A 387 -4.55 -0.10 -24.19
CA CYS A 387 -4.13 0.75 -23.08
C CYS A 387 -5.18 0.77 -21.96
N ASP A 388 -6.46 0.92 -22.32
CA ASP A 388 -7.57 0.87 -21.36
C ASP A 388 -7.69 -0.51 -20.71
N GLU A 389 -7.45 -1.59 -21.47
CA GLU A 389 -7.47 -2.96 -20.96
C GLU A 389 -6.31 -3.26 -20.00
N ALA A 390 -5.10 -2.83 -20.35
CA ALA A 390 -3.91 -2.95 -19.52
C ALA A 390 -4.10 -2.17 -18.20
N THR A 391 -4.54 -0.91 -18.28
CA THR A 391 -4.82 -0.06 -17.12
C THR A 391 -5.87 -0.72 -16.21
N ARG A 392 -6.98 -1.17 -16.77
CA ARG A 392 -8.07 -1.82 -15.99
C ARG A 392 -7.60 -3.10 -15.31
N THR A 393 -6.79 -3.90 -16.01
CA THR A 393 -6.25 -5.15 -15.46
C THR A 393 -5.23 -4.88 -14.36
N ALA A 394 -4.34 -3.89 -14.55
CA ALA A 394 -3.35 -3.48 -13.54
C ALA A 394 -4.03 -2.95 -12.27
N MET A 395 -5.03 -2.06 -12.41
CA MET A 395 -5.80 -1.55 -11.28
C MET A 395 -6.56 -2.65 -10.55
N GLN A 396 -7.06 -3.67 -11.27
CA GLN A 396 -7.68 -4.83 -10.65
C GLN A 396 -6.68 -5.61 -9.80
N PHE A 397 -5.50 -5.96 -10.34
CA PHE A 397 -4.47 -6.69 -9.62
C PHE A 397 -3.91 -5.91 -8.42
N PHE A 398 -3.64 -4.61 -8.58
CA PHE A 398 -3.27 -3.71 -7.49
C PHE A 398 -4.30 -3.77 -6.34
N ARG A 399 -5.60 -3.63 -6.66
CA ARG A 399 -6.67 -3.72 -5.67
C ARG A 399 -6.70 -5.09 -4.99
N SER A 400 -6.50 -6.18 -5.73
CA SER A 400 -6.44 -7.54 -5.18
C SER A 400 -5.30 -7.68 -4.17
N CYS A 401 -4.09 -7.21 -4.51
CA CYS A 401 -2.93 -7.20 -3.62
C CYS A 401 -3.19 -6.37 -2.35
N VAL A 402 -3.70 -5.14 -2.50
CA VAL A 402 -3.97 -4.25 -1.35
C VAL A 402 -5.07 -4.80 -0.44
N ARG A 403 -6.17 -5.33 -1.00
CA ARG A 403 -7.24 -5.92 -0.19
C ARG A 403 -6.82 -7.20 0.53
N ALA A 404 -5.89 -7.96 -0.06
CA ALA A 404 -5.33 -9.17 0.56
C ALA A 404 -4.64 -8.86 1.89
N LEU A 405 -4.12 -7.65 2.10
CA LEU A 405 -3.52 -7.24 3.38
C LEU A 405 -4.46 -7.44 4.57
N ASP A 406 -5.78 -7.29 4.38
CA ASP A 406 -6.77 -7.51 5.45
C ASP A 406 -7.06 -9.00 5.72
N TYR A 407 -6.66 -9.90 4.82
CA TYR A 407 -6.82 -11.35 4.92
C TYR A 407 -5.50 -12.07 5.25
N LEU A 408 -4.46 -11.35 5.66
CA LEU A 408 -3.22 -11.94 6.15
C LEU A 408 -3.33 -12.31 7.65
N PRO A 409 -2.56 -13.31 8.12
CA PRO A 409 -2.40 -13.53 9.55
C PRO A 409 -1.74 -12.30 10.22
N PRO A 410 -1.90 -12.11 11.55
CA PRO A 410 -1.43 -10.89 12.21
C PRO A 410 0.08 -10.85 12.42
N VAL A 411 0.77 -11.98 12.24
CA VAL A 411 2.21 -12.15 12.44
C VAL A 411 2.73 -13.25 11.51
N ASP A 412 4.04 -13.25 11.26
CA ASP A 412 4.74 -14.33 10.54
C ASP A 412 4.11 -14.64 9.18
N VAL A 413 4.00 -13.60 8.35
CA VAL A 413 3.51 -13.73 6.97
C VAL A 413 4.48 -14.56 6.14
N THR A 414 3.94 -15.39 5.25
CA THR A 414 4.67 -16.11 4.20
C THR A 414 4.09 -15.78 2.83
N PHE A 415 4.82 -16.04 1.76
CA PHE A 415 4.27 -15.89 0.40
C PHE A 415 3.06 -16.81 0.15
N GLY A 416 3.02 -17.96 0.81
CA GLY A 416 1.85 -18.85 0.80
C GLY A 416 0.63 -18.24 1.48
N ASP A 417 0.80 -17.58 2.63
CA ASP A 417 -0.27 -16.84 3.30
C ASP A 417 -0.81 -15.70 2.41
N PHE A 418 0.08 -15.01 1.69
CA PHE A 418 -0.32 -13.98 0.74
C PHE A 418 -1.15 -14.53 -0.42
N LEU A 419 -0.78 -15.68 -0.99
CA LEU A 419 -1.63 -16.35 -2.00
C LEU A 419 -3.02 -16.65 -1.43
N ARG A 420 -3.10 -17.24 -0.23
CA ARG A 420 -4.40 -17.55 0.41
C ARG A 420 -5.23 -16.29 0.63
N ALA A 421 -4.59 -15.21 1.06
CA ALA A 421 -5.23 -13.91 1.26
C ALA A 421 -5.77 -13.30 -0.04
N VAL A 422 -4.99 -13.34 -1.13
CA VAL A 422 -5.42 -12.90 -2.46
C VAL A 422 -6.60 -13.74 -2.95
N MET A 423 -6.50 -15.06 -2.87
CA MET A 423 -7.57 -15.98 -3.29
C MET A 423 -8.87 -15.74 -2.52
N THR A 424 -8.78 -15.45 -1.22
CA THR A 424 -9.92 -15.13 -0.37
C THR A 424 -10.54 -13.79 -0.76
N SER A 425 -9.72 -12.76 -0.93
CA SER A 425 -10.15 -11.42 -1.35
C SER A 425 -10.82 -11.43 -2.73
N GLU A 426 -10.25 -12.16 -3.70
CA GLU A 426 -10.83 -12.27 -5.05
C GLU A 426 -12.13 -13.07 -5.05
N LYS A 427 -12.21 -14.18 -4.30
CA LYS A 427 -13.46 -14.92 -4.12
C LYS A 427 -14.54 -14.05 -3.49
N ASP A 428 -14.16 -13.19 -2.56
CA ASP A 428 -15.06 -12.27 -1.90
C ASP A 428 -15.53 -11.11 -2.79
N PHE A 429 -14.67 -10.63 -3.70
CA PHE A 429 -14.99 -9.54 -4.60
C PHE A 429 -15.78 -9.99 -5.83
N ASP A 430 -15.39 -11.10 -6.46
CA ASP A 430 -16.04 -11.65 -7.63
C ASP A 430 -16.10 -13.18 -7.55
N PRO A 431 -17.14 -13.75 -6.90
CA PRO A 431 -17.29 -15.19 -6.80
C PRO A 431 -17.35 -15.90 -8.16
N ALA A 432 -17.89 -15.24 -9.20
CA ALA A 432 -18.11 -15.86 -10.50
C ALA A 432 -16.80 -16.04 -11.30
N ASP A 433 -15.86 -15.12 -11.17
CA ASP A 433 -14.53 -15.14 -11.81
C ASP A 433 -14.55 -15.55 -13.29
N LYS A 434 -15.34 -14.81 -14.08
CA LYS A 434 -15.54 -15.10 -15.50
C LYS A 434 -14.24 -15.09 -16.32
N ASP A 435 -13.23 -14.37 -15.83
CA ASP A 435 -11.95 -14.19 -16.50
C ASP A 435 -10.89 -15.18 -15.98
N ASN A 436 -11.25 -16.15 -15.12
CA ASN A 436 -10.34 -17.13 -14.50
C ASN A 436 -9.10 -16.51 -13.85
N ILE A 437 -9.27 -15.36 -13.20
CA ILE A 437 -8.20 -14.60 -12.55
C ILE A 437 -7.61 -15.43 -11.41
N ARG A 438 -8.44 -16.15 -10.66
CA ARG A 438 -7.97 -17.03 -9.57
C ARG A 438 -7.11 -18.16 -10.09
N ASP A 439 -7.40 -18.72 -11.26
CA ASP A 439 -6.53 -19.72 -11.88
C ASP A 439 -5.20 -19.11 -12.30
N ALA A 440 -5.19 -17.91 -12.90
CA ALA A 440 -3.95 -17.21 -13.24
C ALA A 440 -3.04 -17.00 -12.02
N TRP A 441 -3.60 -16.58 -10.88
CA TRP A 441 -2.87 -16.50 -9.60
C TRP A 441 -2.30 -17.85 -9.18
N MET A 442 -3.13 -18.89 -9.17
CA MET A 442 -2.74 -20.24 -8.77
C MET A 442 -1.58 -20.78 -9.62
N GLN A 443 -1.68 -20.69 -10.94
CA GLN A 443 -0.65 -21.22 -11.84
C GLN A 443 0.66 -20.44 -11.73
N ALA A 444 0.61 -19.12 -11.58
CA ALA A 444 1.81 -18.31 -11.46
C ALA A 444 2.59 -18.58 -10.17
N PHE A 445 1.89 -18.78 -9.05
CA PHE A 445 2.48 -19.15 -7.76
C PHE A 445 2.98 -20.60 -7.76
N ARG A 446 2.20 -21.53 -8.35
CA ARG A 446 2.58 -22.94 -8.48
C ARG A 446 3.86 -23.13 -9.27
N ARG A 447 4.03 -22.41 -10.39
CA ARG A 447 5.25 -22.45 -11.22
C ARG A 447 6.52 -22.10 -10.44
N ARG A 448 6.40 -21.31 -9.38
CA ARG A 448 7.49 -20.89 -8.49
C ARG A 448 7.55 -21.68 -7.18
N ALA A 449 6.69 -22.70 -7.04
CA ALA A 449 6.50 -23.49 -5.83
C ALA A 449 6.20 -22.64 -4.58
N ILE A 450 5.53 -21.50 -4.76
CA ILE A 450 4.97 -20.73 -3.65
C ILE A 450 3.69 -21.45 -3.22
N LEU A 451 3.81 -22.31 -2.22
CA LEU A 451 2.73 -23.15 -1.72
C LEU A 451 2.44 -22.79 -0.27
N PRO A 452 1.16 -22.67 0.13
CA PRO A 452 0.82 -22.54 1.54
C PRO A 452 1.02 -23.86 2.30
N ASP A 453 1.48 -23.75 3.55
CA ASP A 453 1.75 -24.91 4.42
C ASP A 453 0.49 -25.57 4.97
N ASP A 454 -0.63 -24.85 5.02
CA ASP A 454 -1.83 -25.25 5.75
C ASP A 454 -3.11 -25.34 4.89
N ALA A 455 -2.96 -25.34 3.57
CA ALA A 455 -4.07 -25.55 2.64
C ALA A 455 -4.37 -27.05 2.46
N ASP A 456 -5.65 -27.43 2.51
CA ASP A 456 -6.08 -28.81 2.33
C ASP A 456 -5.89 -29.31 0.88
N SER A 457 -6.00 -28.41 -0.09
CA SER A 457 -5.79 -28.72 -1.51
C SER A 457 -5.35 -27.49 -2.29
N PHE A 458 -4.62 -27.70 -3.39
CA PHE A 458 -4.25 -26.64 -4.33
C PHE A 458 -5.39 -26.38 -5.34
N SER A 459 -6.58 -26.09 -4.81
CA SER A 459 -7.76 -25.69 -5.58
C SER A 459 -8.16 -24.27 -5.18
N SER A 460 -8.92 -23.56 -6.03
CA SER A 460 -9.39 -22.21 -5.68
C SER A 460 -10.17 -22.18 -4.36
N ALA A 461 -10.91 -23.23 -4.03
CA ALA A 461 -11.62 -23.35 -2.77
C ALA A 461 -10.70 -23.70 -1.59
N GLY A 462 -9.72 -24.59 -1.77
CA GLY A 462 -8.79 -25.00 -0.72
C GLY A 462 -7.74 -23.94 -0.36
N LEU A 463 -7.39 -23.07 -1.32
CA LEU A 463 -6.47 -21.94 -1.09
C LEU A 463 -7.15 -20.76 -0.40
N ALA A 464 -8.45 -20.53 -0.60
CA ALA A 464 -9.15 -19.50 0.14
C ALA A 464 -9.27 -19.88 1.63
N TRP A 465 -9.21 -18.89 2.52
CA TRP A 465 -9.47 -19.11 3.94
C TRP A 465 -10.88 -19.66 4.14
N PRO A 466 -11.05 -20.68 4.98
CA PRO A 466 -12.37 -21.26 5.22
C PRO A 466 -13.25 -20.25 5.95
N VAL A 467 -14.52 -20.17 5.54
CA VAL A 467 -15.53 -19.41 6.27
C VAL A 467 -15.87 -20.18 7.55
N VAL A 468 -15.95 -19.48 8.67
CA VAL A 468 -16.38 -20.05 9.95
C VAL A 468 -17.85 -20.48 9.82
N GLY A 469 -18.10 -21.77 10.01
CA GLY A 469 -19.45 -22.33 9.91
C GLY A 469 -20.39 -21.85 11.02
N GLY A 470 -21.69 -21.76 10.72
CA GLY A 470 -22.74 -21.50 11.71
C GLY A 470 -22.98 -20.03 12.08
N GLU A 471 -22.36 -19.08 11.36
CA GLU A 471 -22.53 -17.63 11.57
C GLU A 471 -22.45 -17.23 13.05
N ILE A 472 -21.34 -17.57 13.69
CA ILE A 472 -21.17 -17.37 15.14
C ILE A 472 -21.32 -15.87 15.48
N PRO A 473 -22.34 -15.48 16.27
CA PRO A 473 -22.69 -14.07 16.43
C PRO A 473 -21.70 -13.32 17.32
N VAL A 474 -21.40 -12.08 16.94
CA VAL A 474 -20.55 -11.14 17.70
C VAL A 474 -21.38 -9.92 18.11
N PRO A 475 -22.05 -9.96 19.28
CA PRO A 475 -23.00 -8.93 19.67
C PRO A 475 -22.30 -7.61 20.04
N GLY A 476 -23.00 -6.49 19.84
CA GLY A 476 -22.58 -5.18 20.37
C GLY A 476 -21.44 -4.48 19.63
N LEU A 477 -21.10 -4.90 18.40
CA LEU A 477 -20.05 -4.26 17.61
C LEU A 477 -20.53 -3.04 16.82
N PRO A 478 -19.96 -1.84 17.05
CA PRO A 478 -20.10 -0.73 16.13
C PRO A 478 -19.17 -0.92 14.93
N PHE A 479 -19.70 -1.03 13.71
CA PHE A 479 -18.89 -0.99 12.47
C PHE A 479 -18.53 0.43 12.05
N GLY A 480 -18.86 1.47 12.83
CA GLY A 480 -18.48 2.87 12.52
C GLY A 480 -18.96 3.38 11.15
N GLY A 481 -18.29 4.44 10.68
CA GLY A 481 -18.39 4.96 9.31
C GLY A 481 -17.02 5.06 8.60
N PRO A 482 -16.97 5.50 7.33
CA PRO A 482 -15.76 5.51 6.49
C PRO A 482 -14.52 6.22 7.06
N LEU A 483 -14.71 7.13 8.02
CA LEU A 483 -13.64 7.85 8.71
C LEU A 483 -13.05 7.06 9.90
N GLY A 484 -13.52 5.83 10.12
CA GLY A 484 -13.14 4.97 11.22
C GLY A 484 -14.03 5.13 12.45
N LEU A 485 -13.63 4.48 13.54
CA LEU A 485 -14.33 4.48 14.83
C LEU A 485 -13.87 5.67 15.69
N SER A 486 -14.82 6.37 16.32
CA SER A 486 -14.50 7.32 17.40
C SER A 486 -13.86 6.60 18.59
N TRP A 487 -13.18 7.33 19.48
CA TRP A 487 -12.54 6.72 20.65
C TRP A 487 -13.52 5.94 21.55
N LYS A 488 -14.74 6.46 21.71
CA LYS A 488 -15.81 5.77 22.45
C LYS A 488 -16.22 4.47 21.78
N GLU A 489 -16.37 4.49 20.45
CA GLU A 489 -16.68 3.29 19.68
C GLU A 489 -15.53 2.28 19.69
N GLN A 490 -14.27 2.74 19.61
CA GLN A 490 -13.09 1.88 19.75
C GLN A 490 -13.10 1.10 21.06
N ARG A 491 -13.40 1.77 22.18
CA ARG A 491 -13.50 1.12 23.49
C ARG A 491 -14.67 0.12 23.55
N SER A 492 -15.83 0.51 23.03
CA SER A 492 -17.00 -0.38 22.93
C SER A 492 -16.71 -1.61 22.07
N THR A 493 -16.00 -1.44 20.96
CA THR A 493 -15.55 -2.53 20.09
C THR A 493 -14.62 -3.47 20.83
N ALA A 494 -13.60 -2.95 21.52
CA ALA A 494 -12.68 -3.76 22.30
C ALA A 494 -13.41 -4.57 23.40
N ASP A 495 -14.36 -3.95 24.11
CA ASP A 495 -15.14 -4.63 25.15
C ASP A 495 -16.04 -5.74 24.57
N ALA A 496 -16.71 -5.48 23.44
CA ALA A 496 -17.53 -6.48 22.74
C ALA A 496 -16.69 -7.66 22.21
N LEU A 497 -15.52 -7.38 21.63
CA LEU A 497 -14.59 -8.42 21.17
C LEU A 497 -14.05 -9.23 22.34
N THR A 498 -13.69 -8.61 23.47
CA THR A 498 -13.30 -9.34 24.68
C THR A 498 -14.41 -10.26 25.15
N ALA A 499 -15.65 -9.76 25.28
CA ALA A 499 -16.78 -10.59 25.70
C ALA A 499 -17.04 -11.78 24.76
N PHE A 500 -16.77 -11.60 23.47
CA PHE A 500 -16.82 -12.68 22.49
C PHE A 500 -15.68 -13.69 22.69
N ILE A 501 -14.42 -13.24 22.82
CA ILE A 501 -13.24 -14.11 22.92
C ILE A 501 -13.19 -14.85 24.25
N GLU A 502 -13.68 -14.29 25.35
CA GLU A 502 -13.61 -14.94 26.68
C GLU A 502 -14.48 -16.20 26.82
N LYS A 503 -15.28 -16.55 25.81
CA LYS A 503 -15.94 -17.86 25.75
C LYS A 503 -14.93 -18.94 25.35
N ASP A 504 -14.84 -20.03 26.11
CA ASP A 504 -13.84 -21.09 25.88
C ASP A 504 -13.87 -21.68 24.47
N ASP A 505 -15.07 -21.94 23.93
CA ASP A 505 -15.25 -22.43 22.56
C ASP A 505 -14.68 -21.46 21.51
N HIS A 506 -14.76 -20.16 21.78
CA HIS A 506 -14.27 -19.13 20.87
C HIS A 506 -12.74 -18.99 20.94
N LYS A 507 -12.10 -19.13 22.11
CA LYS A 507 -10.63 -19.19 22.20
C LYS A 507 -10.08 -20.36 21.38
N ARG A 508 -10.73 -21.51 21.45
CA ARG A 508 -10.35 -22.70 20.68
C ARG A 508 -10.55 -22.48 19.18
N LEU A 509 -11.67 -21.91 18.77
CA LEU A 509 -11.94 -21.54 17.37
C LEU A 509 -10.88 -20.60 16.81
N LEU A 510 -10.50 -19.59 17.60
CA LEU A 510 -9.47 -18.61 17.24
C LEU A 510 -8.04 -19.12 17.46
N GLN A 511 -7.87 -20.38 17.88
CA GLN A 511 -6.56 -21.01 18.16
C GLN A 511 -5.67 -20.19 19.12
N LEU A 512 -6.30 -19.52 20.10
CA LEU A 512 -5.62 -18.74 21.13
C LEU A 512 -5.28 -19.64 22.33
N ASP A 513 -4.11 -19.43 22.92
CA ASP A 513 -3.73 -20.12 24.15
C ASP A 513 -4.49 -19.51 25.35
N PRO A 514 -5.31 -20.28 26.09
CA PRO A 514 -6.10 -19.72 27.20
C PRO A 514 -5.25 -19.22 28.37
N LYS A 515 -3.96 -19.58 28.43
CA LYS A 515 -3.03 -19.19 29.51
C LYS A 515 -2.24 -17.92 29.20
N VAL A 516 -2.34 -17.39 27.98
CA VAL A 516 -1.57 -16.23 27.53
C VAL A 516 -2.50 -15.06 27.25
N GLU A 517 -2.17 -13.89 27.80
CA GLU A 517 -2.90 -12.65 27.52
C GLU A 517 -2.84 -12.30 26.03
N TYR A 518 -3.99 -11.89 25.47
CA TYR A 518 -4.09 -11.36 24.12
C TYR A 518 -4.34 -9.86 24.13
N ARG A 519 -4.02 -9.21 23.01
CA ARG A 519 -4.25 -7.79 22.75
C ARG A 519 -4.95 -7.59 21.42
N PHE A 520 -5.52 -6.40 21.24
CA PHE A 520 -6.04 -5.92 19.96
C PHE A 520 -5.13 -4.80 19.43
N PRO A 521 -4.07 -5.10 18.66
CA PRO A 521 -3.19 -4.06 18.14
C PRO A 521 -3.93 -3.07 17.25
N SER A 522 -4.83 -3.57 16.41
CA SER A 522 -5.61 -2.78 15.46
C SER A 522 -6.97 -3.43 15.20
N PHE A 523 -7.96 -2.60 14.87
CA PHE A 523 -9.19 -3.03 14.23
C PHE A 523 -9.69 -1.96 13.26
N HIS A 524 -10.14 -2.41 12.10
CA HIS A 524 -10.36 -1.59 10.91
C HIS A 524 -11.73 -1.87 10.32
N PRO A 525 -12.66 -0.89 10.35
CA PRO A 525 -13.89 -0.99 9.57
C PRO A 525 -13.58 -0.99 8.07
N LEU A 526 -14.23 -1.89 7.33
CA LEU A 526 -14.08 -2.07 5.89
C LEU A 526 -15.42 -1.82 5.20
N TYR A 527 -15.41 -0.97 4.18
CA TYR A 527 -16.58 -0.70 3.34
C TYR A 527 -16.22 -1.02 1.90
N ARG A 528 -16.67 -2.18 1.42
CA ARG A 528 -16.27 -2.69 0.11
C ARG A 528 -17.48 -2.95 -0.76
N ILE A 529 -17.37 -2.58 -2.02
CA ILE A 529 -18.35 -2.93 -3.05
C ILE A 529 -17.82 -4.14 -3.82
N ASP A 530 -18.65 -5.17 -3.95
CA ASP A 530 -18.37 -6.34 -4.79
C ASP A 530 -18.62 -6.05 -6.28
N ARG A 531 -18.29 -7.00 -7.16
CA ARG A 531 -18.48 -6.83 -8.61
C ARG A 531 -19.95 -6.67 -9.02
N ALA A 532 -20.90 -7.14 -8.21
CA ALA A 532 -22.33 -7.02 -8.45
C ALA A 532 -22.92 -5.69 -7.93
N GLY A 533 -22.13 -4.87 -7.24
CA GLY A 533 -22.57 -3.59 -6.66
C GLY A 533 -23.08 -3.69 -5.22
N SER A 534 -23.00 -4.86 -4.58
CA SER A 534 -23.42 -5.03 -3.20
C SER A 534 -22.37 -4.45 -2.25
N ILE A 535 -22.82 -3.68 -1.26
CA ILE A 535 -21.96 -3.14 -0.22
C ILE A 535 -21.81 -4.17 0.89
N ARG A 536 -20.56 -4.47 1.25
CA ARG A 536 -20.20 -5.27 2.41
C ARG A 536 -19.58 -4.39 3.50
N TRP A 537 -20.03 -4.65 4.72
CA TRP A 537 -19.54 -4.02 5.93
C TRP A 537 -18.81 -5.08 6.73
N ASP A 538 -17.48 -4.96 6.81
CA ASP A 538 -16.65 -5.87 7.60
C ASP A 538 -15.90 -5.08 8.68
N LEU A 539 -15.48 -5.78 9.71
CA LEU A 539 -14.53 -5.31 10.71
C LEU A 539 -13.37 -6.30 10.75
N MET A 540 -12.19 -5.87 10.31
CA MET A 540 -10.95 -6.63 10.46
C MET A 540 -10.39 -6.34 11.85
N VAL A 541 -10.04 -7.38 12.61
CA VAL A 541 -9.51 -7.28 13.97
C VAL A 541 -8.27 -8.12 14.07
N GLU A 542 -7.19 -7.54 14.57
CA GLU A 542 -5.99 -8.26 14.92
C GLU A 542 -6.05 -8.68 16.37
N VAL A 543 -5.91 -9.98 16.64
CA VAL A 543 -5.78 -10.52 17.99
C VAL A 543 -4.40 -11.14 18.13
N VAL A 544 -3.57 -10.61 19.02
CA VAL A 544 -2.17 -11.05 19.15
C VAL A 544 -1.87 -11.47 20.59
N GLN A 545 -1.26 -12.64 20.72
CA GLN A 545 -0.70 -13.16 21.96
C GLN A 545 0.82 -13.10 21.90
N THR A 546 1.43 -12.61 22.97
CA THR A 546 2.88 -12.47 23.06
C THR A 546 3.39 -13.27 24.24
N LYS A 547 4.17 -14.31 23.96
CA LYS A 547 4.98 -14.97 24.98
C LYS A 547 6.26 -14.16 25.12
N LYS A 548 6.36 -13.40 26.21
CA LYS A 548 7.57 -12.61 26.50
C LYS A 548 8.79 -13.55 26.55
N GLY A 549 9.84 -13.17 25.83
CA GLY A 549 11.12 -13.84 25.91
C GLY A 549 11.68 -13.74 27.33
N GLY A 550 12.21 -14.84 27.87
CA GLY A 550 13.12 -14.77 29.01
C GLY A 550 14.47 -14.18 28.58
N LYS A 551 15.45 -14.12 29.49
CA LYS A 551 16.82 -13.69 29.16
C LYS A 551 17.43 -14.46 27.96
N ASP A 552 16.99 -15.69 27.73
CA ASP A 552 17.53 -16.60 26.71
C ASP A 552 16.56 -16.88 25.55
N LEU A 553 15.47 -16.12 25.39
CA LEU A 553 14.46 -16.39 24.36
C LEU A 553 14.04 -15.11 23.62
N TYR A 554 13.81 -15.23 22.31
CA TYR A 554 13.15 -14.17 21.53
C TYR A 554 11.69 -14.01 21.97
N PRO A 555 11.10 -12.81 21.83
CA PRO A 555 9.65 -12.67 21.90
C PRO A 555 9.00 -13.54 20.82
N LYS A 556 8.05 -14.38 21.24
CA LYS A 556 7.26 -15.21 20.32
C LYS A 556 5.85 -14.68 20.27
N ARG A 557 5.37 -14.41 19.06
CA ARG A 557 4.01 -13.92 18.83
C ARG A 557 3.19 -14.92 18.05
N GLY A 558 1.93 -15.05 18.41
CA GLY A 558 0.91 -15.76 17.65
C GLY A 558 -0.39 -15.00 17.76
N GLY A 559 -1.42 -15.47 17.07
CA GLY A 559 -2.68 -14.78 17.07
C GLY A 559 -3.53 -15.10 15.87
N THR A 560 -4.61 -14.33 15.74
CA THR A 560 -5.63 -14.53 14.72
C THR A 560 -6.13 -13.20 14.19
N THR A 561 -6.17 -13.08 12.87
CA THR A 561 -6.93 -12.01 12.20
C THR A 561 -8.37 -12.48 12.10
N MET A 562 -9.29 -11.75 12.74
CA MET A 562 -10.72 -11.98 12.62
C MET A 562 -11.30 -11.02 11.58
N ILE A 563 -12.18 -11.54 10.72
CA ILE A 563 -13.04 -10.70 9.89
C ILE A 563 -14.47 -10.95 10.34
N VAL A 564 -15.07 -9.93 10.94
CA VAL A 564 -16.47 -9.94 11.36
C VAL A 564 -17.29 -9.25 10.28
N SER A 565 -18.36 -9.89 9.82
CA SER A 565 -19.22 -9.40 8.73
C SER A 565 -20.64 -9.14 9.22
N THR A 566 -21.42 -8.43 8.40
CA THR A 566 -22.87 -8.32 8.55
C THR A 566 -23.59 -8.44 7.21
N HIS A 567 -24.77 -9.06 7.20
CA HIS A 567 -25.58 -9.31 5.98
C HIS A 567 -26.32 -8.08 5.44
N GLY A 568 -26.17 -6.91 6.06
CA GLY A 568 -26.78 -5.66 5.63
C GLY A 568 -27.38 -4.86 6.78
N THR A 569 -27.59 -3.56 6.54
CA THR A 569 -28.32 -2.67 7.44
C THR A 569 -29.80 -2.71 7.08
N SER A 570 -30.69 -2.94 8.04
CA SER A 570 -32.11 -2.65 7.81
C SER A 570 -32.29 -1.16 7.45
N GLY A 571 -33.40 -0.79 6.80
CA GLY A 571 -33.67 0.58 6.31
C GLY A 571 -33.66 1.70 7.35
N TRP A 572 -33.43 1.37 8.63
CA TRP A 572 -33.28 2.29 9.76
C TRP A 572 -31.92 2.16 10.48
N GLY A 573 -30.95 1.44 9.89
CA GLY A 573 -29.58 1.32 10.43
C GLY A 573 -29.41 0.33 11.59
N HIS A 574 -30.40 -0.52 11.89
CA HIS A 574 -30.20 -1.65 12.80
C HIS A 574 -29.50 -2.82 12.06
N ARG A 575 -28.40 -3.29 12.67
CA ARG A 575 -27.52 -4.35 12.16
C ARG A 575 -27.85 -5.63 12.93
N ASP A 576 -28.79 -6.42 12.43
CA ASP A 576 -29.41 -7.47 13.24
C ASP A 576 -28.62 -8.79 13.26
N ASN A 577 -27.72 -9.02 12.31
CA ASN A 577 -26.86 -10.21 12.28
C ASN A 577 -25.41 -9.83 11.98
N VAL A 578 -24.59 -9.83 13.04
CA VAL A 578 -23.14 -9.61 13.01
C VAL A 578 -22.48 -10.91 13.42
N PHE A 579 -21.59 -11.44 12.58
CA PHE A 579 -21.02 -12.76 12.79
C PHE A 579 -19.54 -12.83 12.40
N LEU A 580 -18.81 -13.72 13.05
CA LEU A 580 -17.43 -14.03 12.70
C LEU A 580 -17.42 -14.81 11.38
N ARG A 581 -16.80 -14.26 10.34
CA ARG A 581 -16.73 -14.86 9.01
C ARG A 581 -15.41 -15.59 8.77
N TYR A 582 -14.28 -14.96 9.10
CA TYR A 582 -12.96 -15.57 8.95
C TYR A 582 -12.18 -15.51 10.26
N ALA A 583 -11.46 -16.59 10.55
CA ALA A 583 -10.49 -16.69 11.65
C ALA A 583 -9.15 -17.19 11.09
N ILE A 584 -8.25 -16.25 10.80
CA ILE A 584 -6.99 -16.51 10.09
C ILE A 584 -5.87 -16.56 11.12
N ALA A 585 -5.55 -17.77 11.58
CA ALA A 585 -4.76 -18.00 12.77
C ALA A 585 -3.33 -18.46 12.48
N LYS A 586 -2.36 -17.87 13.20
CA LYS A 586 -1.01 -18.40 13.40
C LYS A 586 -0.84 -18.67 14.90
N PRO A 587 -1.15 -19.88 15.38
CA PRO A 587 -1.22 -20.15 16.81
C PRO A 587 0.14 -19.95 17.49
N LEU A 588 0.11 -19.49 18.74
CA LEU A 588 1.30 -19.33 19.56
C LEU A 588 1.83 -20.67 20.09
N THR A 589 0.93 -21.60 20.41
CA THR A 589 1.25 -22.91 20.99
C THR A 589 0.73 -24.07 20.13
N GLY A 590 0.93 -25.30 20.60
CA GLY A 590 0.62 -26.52 19.83
C GLY A 590 1.67 -26.84 18.74
N PRO A 591 1.44 -27.89 17.94
CA PRO A 591 2.42 -28.36 16.95
C PRO A 591 2.81 -27.29 15.91
N LYS A 592 1.82 -26.56 15.39
CA LYS A 592 2.03 -25.47 14.42
C LYS A 592 2.81 -24.30 15.04
N GLY A 593 2.42 -23.85 16.24
CA GLY A 593 3.13 -22.79 16.96
C GLY A 593 4.57 -23.17 17.31
N ALA A 594 4.82 -24.41 17.71
CA ALA A 594 6.15 -24.92 18.01
C ALA A 594 7.04 -25.00 16.75
N ALA A 595 6.49 -25.42 15.60
CA ALA A 595 7.22 -25.45 14.34
C ALA A 595 7.66 -24.04 13.90
N ARG A 596 6.73 -23.07 13.95
CA ARG A 596 6.98 -21.67 13.66
C ARG A 596 8.01 -21.04 14.61
N SER A 597 7.92 -21.34 15.91
CA SER A 597 8.91 -20.90 16.89
C SER A 597 10.31 -21.36 16.51
N ARG A 598 10.48 -22.64 16.13
CA ARG A 598 11.78 -23.20 15.71
C ARG A 598 12.30 -22.57 14.43
N GLN A 599 11.43 -22.31 13.45
CA GLN A 599 11.81 -21.61 12.21
C GLN A 599 12.30 -20.19 12.50
N GLN A 600 11.58 -19.46 13.35
CA GLN A 600 12.00 -18.13 13.79
C GLN A 600 13.32 -18.17 14.57
N ASP A 601 13.52 -19.14 15.47
CA ASP A 601 14.78 -19.29 16.21
C ASP A 601 15.96 -19.51 15.24
N LYS A 602 15.79 -20.40 14.28
CA LYS A 602 16.78 -20.69 13.24
C LYS A 602 17.09 -19.45 12.39
N PHE A 603 16.07 -18.78 11.90
CA PHE A 603 16.21 -17.59 11.05
C PHE A 603 16.94 -16.45 11.79
N LEU A 604 16.53 -16.14 13.02
CA LEU A 604 17.17 -15.07 13.80
C LEU A 604 18.63 -15.39 14.14
N GLN A 605 18.95 -16.67 14.39
CA GLN A 605 20.31 -17.13 14.57
C GLN A 605 21.15 -16.97 13.29
N GLU A 606 20.59 -17.28 12.13
CA GLU A 606 21.25 -17.08 10.82
C GLU A 606 21.50 -15.59 10.53
N GLN A 607 20.62 -14.70 10.99
CA GLN A 607 20.79 -13.24 10.93
C GLN A 607 21.77 -12.69 12.00
N GLY A 608 22.34 -13.55 12.85
CA GLY A 608 23.27 -13.13 13.90
C GLY A 608 22.62 -12.36 15.06
N ILE A 609 21.29 -12.36 15.15
CA ILE A 609 20.56 -11.73 16.26
C ILE A 609 20.60 -12.70 17.44
N ALA A 610 20.97 -12.23 18.63
CA ALA A 610 21.02 -13.06 19.83
C ALA A 610 19.69 -13.06 20.62
N PRO A 611 19.33 -14.13 21.34
CA PRO A 611 18.19 -14.11 22.26
C PRO A 611 18.37 -13.05 23.35
N GLY A 612 17.26 -12.46 23.82
CA GLY A 612 17.30 -11.41 24.84
C GLY A 612 17.69 -10.01 24.32
N THR A 613 17.93 -9.86 23.02
CA THR A 613 18.02 -8.54 22.35
C THR A 613 16.69 -7.78 22.44
N ASP A 614 16.76 -6.45 22.36
CA ASP A 614 15.56 -5.62 22.45
C ASP A 614 14.57 -5.98 21.32
N PRO A 615 13.27 -6.15 21.58
CA PRO A 615 12.30 -6.47 20.54
C PRO A 615 12.29 -5.48 19.36
N SER A 616 12.73 -4.23 19.54
CA SER A 616 12.86 -3.27 18.43
C SER A 616 13.93 -3.69 17.42
N SER A 617 14.97 -4.43 17.83
CA SER A 617 16.02 -4.92 16.93
C SER A 617 15.56 -6.04 16.01
N LEU A 618 14.38 -6.62 16.26
CA LEU A 618 13.74 -7.56 15.34
C LEU A 618 13.03 -6.85 14.19
N ARG A 619 12.88 -5.52 14.24
CA ARG A 619 12.22 -4.78 13.17
C ARG A 619 13.12 -4.72 11.94
N ILE A 620 12.50 -4.70 10.76
CA ILE A 620 13.20 -4.37 9.52
C ILE A 620 13.80 -2.97 9.64
N ASN A 621 15.10 -2.87 9.37
CA ASN A 621 15.78 -1.60 9.24
C ASN A 621 15.98 -1.32 7.74
N PHE A 622 15.04 -0.60 7.14
CA PHE A 622 15.09 -0.27 5.71
C PHE A 622 16.33 0.54 5.32
N GLY A 623 16.87 1.35 6.25
CA GLY A 623 18.13 2.05 6.02
C GLY A 623 19.32 1.11 5.80
N LEU A 624 19.33 -0.06 6.47
CA LEU A 624 20.33 -1.10 6.23
C LEU A 624 19.99 -1.96 5.02
N VAL A 625 18.73 -2.39 4.89
CA VAL A 625 18.26 -3.23 3.78
C VAL A 625 18.56 -2.56 2.43
N HIS A 626 18.27 -1.27 2.29
CA HIS A 626 18.53 -0.53 1.06
C HIS A 626 20.00 -0.04 0.93
N SER A 627 20.85 -0.28 1.93
CA SER A 627 22.27 0.13 1.89
C SER A 627 23.21 -0.90 1.29
N GLU A 628 22.78 -2.16 1.14
CA GLU A 628 23.62 -3.28 0.68
C GLU A 628 23.60 -3.53 -0.84
N ASP A 629 22.91 -2.69 -1.63
CA ASP A 629 22.96 -2.75 -3.11
C ASP A 629 24.01 -1.81 -3.71
#